data_AF-A0A370BJL2-F1
#
_entry.id   AF-A0A370BJL2-F1
#
_cell.length_a   1.000
_cell.length_b   1.000
_cell.length_c   1.000
_cell.angle_alpha   90.00
_cell.angle_beta   90.00
_cell.angle_gamma   90.00
#
_symmetry.space_group_name_H-M   'P 1'
#
loop_
_entity.id
_entity.type
_entity.pdbx_description
1 polymer ?
#
loop_
_entity_poly.entity_id
_entity_poly.type
_entity_poly.pdbx_seq_one_letter_code
_entity_poly.pdbx_strand_id
1 'polypeptide(L)'
;MTVPAVLERGRRYGEVIYHTRNVMAYYYAGWAVQQCIDAGVIADKIVCVMPLYGRSFIGTDGLGKPFTGVGNGSWEAGVRDYKDLPHHGVKEYVLDRAIASYSYDLTVRMLTSYTPRSMGQKVHYIASRGLGGVM
;
A
#
# COMPACT_ATOMS: atom_id res chain seq x y z
N MET A 1 -27.33 -0.99 -28.92
CA MET A 1 -26.67 0.23 -28.38
C MET A 1 -26.56 0.08 -26.86
N THR A 2 -25.54 -0.63 -26.37
CA THR A 2 -24.30 -0.11 -25.76
C THR A 2 -24.44 0.50 -24.35
N VAL A 3 -24.66 -0.39 -23.37
CA VAL A 3 -24.43 -0.18 -21.92
C VAL A 3 -22.97 -0.40 -21.42
N PRO A 4 -21.90 -0.73 -22.21
CA PRO A 4 -20.59 -1.06 -21.60
C PRO A 4 -19.75 0.12 -21.09
N ALA A 5 -19.91 1.34 -21.59
CA ALA A 5 -18.87 2.38 -21.43
C ALA A 5 -18.79 3.06 -20.05
N VAL A 6 -19.87 3.05 -19.26
CA VAL A 6 -19.93 3.71 -17.94
C VAL A 6 -19.43 2.77 -16.82
N LEU A 7 -19.78 1.49 -16.88
CA LEU A 7 -19.32 0.47 -15.94
C LEU A 7 -17.81 0.22 -16.07
N GLU A 8 -17.28 0.19 -17.30
CA GLU A 8 -15.83 0.06 -17.51
C GLU A 8 -15.02 1.26 -17.01
N ARG A 9 -15.60 2.47 -17.08
CA ARG A 9 -14.97 3.67 -16.53
C ARG A 9 -14.90 3.60 -15.00
N GLY A 10 -15.97 3.21 -14.33
CA GLY A 10 -15.99 3.01 -12.87
C GLY A 10 -15.00 1.94 -12.40
N ARG A 11 -14.86 0.84 -13.16
CA ARG A 11 -13.88 -0.22 -12.86
C ARG A 11 -12.44 0.24 -13.02
N ARG A 12 -12.11 0.92 -14.12
CA ARG A 12 -10.78 1.49 -14.37
C ARG A 12 -10.37 2.53 -13.33
N TYR A 13 -11.29 3.41 -12.91
CA TYR A 13 -11.01 4.38 -11.85
C TYR A 13 -10.83 3.70 -10.49
N GLY A 14 -11.63 2.68 -10.17
CA GLY A 14 -11.46 1.88 -8.96
C GLY A 14 -10.09 1.22 -8.88
N GLU A 15 -9.66 0.53 -9.94
CA GLU A 15 -8.38 -0.17 -10.02
C GLU A 15 -7.18 0.79 -9.81
N VAL A 16 -7.19 1.97 -10.46
CA VAL A 16 -6.12 2.98 -10.27
C VAL A 16 -6.13 3.59 -8.86
N ILE A 17 -7.31 3.80 -8.26
CA ILE A 17 -7.43 4.33 -6.91
C ILE A 17 -6.95 3.31 -5.87
N TYR A 18 -7.25 2.02 -6.04
CA TYR A 18 -6.82 0.96 -5.12
C TYR A 18 -5.29 0.84 -5.03
N HIS A 19 -4.63 0.95 -6.17
CA HIS A 19 -3.17 0.97 -6.27
C HIS A 19 -2.57 2.15 -5.50
N THR A 20 -3.11 3.34 -5.76
CA THR A 20 -2.65 4.58 -5.13
C THR A 20 -2.97 4.61 -3.64
N ARG A 21 -4.10 4.05 -3.21
CA ARG A 21 -4.49 3.97 -1.78
C ARG A 21 -3.60 3.02 -0.99
N ASN A 22 -3.16 1.89 -1.56
CA ASN A 22 -2.28 0.97 -0.84
C ASN A 22 -0.88 1.55 -0.64
N VAL A 23 -0.34 2.26 -1.64
CA VAL A 23 0.98 2.88 -1.53
C VAL A 23 0.93 4.21 -0.76
N MET A 24 -0.10 5.03 -0.96
CA MET A 24 -0.31 6.27 -0.21
C MET A 24 -1.02 6.04 1.14
N ALA A 25 -1.23 4.78 1.53
CA ALA A 25 -1.94 4.41 2.77
C ALA A 25 -1.37 5.15 3.98
N TYR A 26 -0.06 5.43 4.00
CA TYR A 26 0.56 6.12 5.12
C TYR A 26 0.30 7.63 5.17
N TYR A 27 0.20 8.28 4.01
CA TYR A 27 -0.24 9.67 3.94
C TYR A 27 -1.66 9.79 4.51
N TYR A 28 -2.55 8.84 4.15
CA TYR A 28 -3.90 8.76 4.71
C TYR A 28 -3.93 8.32 6.17
N ALA A 29 -3.02 7.43 6.61
CA ALA A 29 -2.93 6.99 7.99
C ALA A 29 -2.52 8.15 8.90
N GLY A 30 -1.56 8.98 8.49
CA GLY A 30 -1.19 10.20 9.23
C GLY A 30 -2.36 11.16 9.39
N TRP A 31 -3.15 11.35 8.33
CA TRP A 31 -4.39 12.13 8.38
C TRP A 31 -5.43 11.53 9.33
N ALA A 32 -5.65 10.22 9.28
CA ALA A 32 -6.58 9.54 10.17
C ALA A 32 -6.17 9.67 11.64
N VAL A 33 -4.87 9.52 11.95
CA VAL A 33 -4.33 9.74 13.29
C VAL A 33 -4.60 11.18 13.76
N GLN A 34 -4.37 12.17 12.90
CA GLN A 34 -4.65 13.57 13.26
C GLN A 34 -6.13 13.79 13.55
N GLN A 35 -7.04 13.24 12.74
CA GLN A 35 -8.48 13.35 12.99
C GLN A 35 -8.90 12.70 14.30
N CYS A 36 -8.31 11.56 14.69
CA CYS A 36 -8.57 10.95 15.99
C CYS A 36 -8.12 11.87 17.14
N ILE A 37 -6.94 12.48 17.02
CA ILE A 37 -6.42 13.43 18.01
C ILE A 37 -7.32 14.67 18.09
N ASP A 38 -7.73 15.23 16.96
CA ASP A 38 -8.62 16.39 16.88
C ASP A 38 -10.01 16.09 17.48
N ALA A 39 -10.45 14.83 17.39
CA ALA A 39 -11.66 14.33 18.03
C ALA A 39 -11.50 14.03 19.53
N GLY A 40 -10.31 14.23 20.11
CA GLY A 40 -10.03 14.07 21.54
C GLY A 40 -9.48 12.70 21.96
N VAL A 41 -9.11 11.83 21.02
CA VAL A 41 -8.42 10.58 21.35
C VAL A 41 -7.00 10.88 21.80
N ILE A 42 -6.63 10.36 22.97
CA ILE A 42 -5.27 10.52 23.51
C ILE A 42 -4.30 9.72 22.63
N ALA A 43 -3.21 10.37 22.21
CA ALA A 43 -2.24 9.83 21.26
C ALA A 43 -1.70 8.43 21.65
N ASP A 44 -1.41 8.22 22.94
CA ASP A 44 -0.88 6.97 23.50
C ASP A 44 -1.87 5.79 23.43
N LYS A 45 -3.14 6.05 23.11
CA LYS A 45 -4.16 5.02 22.86
C LYS A 45 -4.32 4.67 21.38
N ILE A 46 -3.63 5.36 20.49
CA ILE A 46 -3.68 5.13 19.05
C ILE A 46 -2.54 4.19 18.67
N VAL A 47 -2.88 2.97 18.25
CA VAL A 47 -1.92 1.96 17.76
C VAL A 47 -1.98 1.93 16.24
N CYS A 48 -0.83 2.06 15.57
CA CYS A 48 -0.77 2.05 14.12
C CYS A 48 -0.52 0.66 13.56
N VAL A 49 -1.34 0.25 12.58
CA VAL A 49 -1.21 -1.04 11.91
C VAL A 49 -0.08 -1.01 10.87
N MET A 50 0.79 -2.00 10.89
CA MET A 50 1.83 -2.25 9.90
C MET A 50 1.64 -3.65 9.29
N PRO A 51 1.20 -3.74 8.03
CA PRO A 51 0.96 -5.03 7.41
C PRO A 51 2.27 -5.78 7.15
N LEU A 52 2.36 -7.00 7.66
CA LEU A 52 3.43 -7.95 7.37
C LEU A 52 3.14 -8.77 6.09
N TYR A 53 2.56 -8.12 5.10
CA TYR A 53 2.27 -8.69 3.78
C TYR A 53 2.29 -7.60 2.72
N GLY A 54 2.50 -8.00 1.47
CA GLY A 54 2.38 -7.16 0.30
C GLY A 54 1.07 -7.40 -0.46
N ARG A 55 0.61 -6.37 -1.17
CA ARG A 55 -0.49 -6.49 -2.13
C ARG A 55 0.04 -6.40 -3.56
N SER A 56 -0.25 -7.41 -4.39
CA SER A 56 0.23 -7.47 -5.77
C SER A 56 -0.81 -7.03 -6.80
N PHE A 57 -0.32 -6.44 -7.88
CA PHE A 57 -1.07 -5.97 -9.03
C PHE A 57 -0.33 -6.39 -10.30
N ILE A 58 -1.00 -7.10 -11.21
CA ILE A 58 -0.41 -7.62 -12.46
C ILE A 58 -0.93 -6.88 -13.68
N GLY A 59 -0.15 -6.91 -14.77
CA GLY A 59 -0.51 -6.23 -16.02
C GLY A 59 -0.53 -4.72 -15.86
N THR A 60 0.34 -4.17 -15.01
CA THR A 60 0.44 -2.74 -14.74
C THR A 60 1.75 -2.16 -15.26
N ASP A 61 1.73 -0.90 -15.70
CA ASP A 61 2.91 -0.14 -16.12
C ASP A 61 3.63 0.54 -14.94
N GLY A 62 3.19 0.27 -13.72
CA GLY A 62 3.79 0.79 -12.51
C GLY A 62 2.82 1.58 -11.65
N LEU A 63 3.34 2.36 -10.71
CA LEU A 63 2.55 3.05 -9.69
C LEU A 63 1.51 4.02 -10.30
N GLY A 64 0.27 3.98 -9.80
CA GLY A 64 -0.83 4.82 -10.28
C GLY A 64 -1.35 4.49 -11.68
N LYS A 65 -0.93 3.36 -12.27
CA LYS A 65 -1.41 2.90 -13.58
C LYS A 65 -2.48 1.81 -13.45
N PRO A 66 -3.32 1.60 -14.49
CA PRO A 66 -4.25 0.48 -14.52
C PRO A 66 -3.54 -0.86 -14.36
N PHE A 67 -4.28 -1.88 -13.94
CA PHE A 67 -3.82 -3.25 -13.78
C PHE A 67 -4.92 -4.21 -14.28
N THR A 68 -4.59 -5.45 -14.62
CA THR A 68 -5.55 -6.42 -15.17
C THR A 68 -6.01 -7.47 -14.16
N GLY A 69 -5.27 -7.64 -13.06
CA GLY A 69 -5.65 -8.46 -11.92
C GLY A 69 -4.67 -8.30 -10.76
N VAL A 70 -4.81 -9.15 -9.75
CA VAL A 70 -3.93 -9.16 -8.56
C VAL A 70 -2.96 -10.35 -8.55
N GLY A 71 -3.17 -11.32 -9.43
CA GLY A 71 -2.38 -12.54 -9.52
C GLY A 71 -2.58 -13.48 -8.32
N ASN A 72 -1.81 -14.56 -8.31
CA ASN A 72 -1.77 -15.48 -7.17
C ASN A 72 -1.03 -14.83 -5.99
N GLY A 73 -1.32 -15.32 -4.79
CA GLY A 73 -0.63 -14.93 -3.58
C GLY A 73 -0.21 -16.13 -2.75
N SER A 74 0.41 -15.87 -1.61
CA SER A 74 0.97 -16.87 -0.71
C SER A 74 -0.12 -17.69 0.00
N TRP A 75 -1.27 -17.08 0.31
CA TRP A 75 -2.46 -17.76 0.88
C TRP A 75 -3.79 -17.25 0.31
N GLU A 76 -3.82 -16.03 -0.19
CA GLU A 76 -4.99 -15.43 -0.85
C GLU A 76 -4.53 -14.73 -2.13
N ALA A 77 -5.37 -14.72 -3.16
CA ALA A 77 -5.09 -14.02 -4.40
C ALA A 77 -4.73 -12.54 -4.12
N GLY A 78 -3.61 -12.08 -4.68
CA GLY A 78 -3.12 -10.72 -4.49
C GLY A 78 -2.42 -10.43 -3.17
N VAL A 79 -2.28 -11.40 -2.25
CA VAL A 79 -1.59 -11.22 -0.96
C VAL A 79 -0.28 -12.00 -0.95
N ARG A 80 0.83 -11.34 -0.66
CA ARG A 80 2.18 -11.92 -0.66
C ARG A 80 2.79 -11.83 0.72
N ASP A 81 3.45 -12.89 1.15
CA ASP A 81 4.14 -12.93 2.43
C ASP A 81 5.30 -11.93 2.47
N TYR A 82 5.44 -11.18 3.56
CA TYR A 82 6.53 -10.21 3.68
C TYR A 82 7.91 -10.87 3.58
N LYS A 83 8.06 -12.08 4.13
CA LYS A 83 9.32 -12.85 4.12
C LYS A 83 9.78 -13.23 2.71
N ASP A 84 8.86 -13.24 1.74
CA ASP A 84 9.12 -13.62 0.35
C ASP A 84 9.35 -12.38 -0.55
N LEU A 85 9.39 -11.18 0.04
CA LEU A 85 9.51 -9.91 -0.66
C LEU A 85 10.79 -9.11 -0.27
N PRO A 86 11.42 -8.40 -1.22
CA PRO A 86 11.14 -8.46 -2.66
C PRO A 86 11.51 -9.83 -3.22
N HIS A 87 10.83 -10.24 -4.29
CA HIS A 87 11.23 -11.43 -5.02
C HIS A 87 12.66 -11.28 -5.55
N HIS A 88 13.39 -12.39 -5.60
CA HIS A 88 14.79 -12.39 -6.02
C HIS A 88 14.96 -11.75 -7.40
N GLY A 89 15.82 -10.74 -7.49
CA GLY A 89 16.07 -10.00 -8.73
C GLY A 89 15.05 -8.89 -9.05
N VAL A 90 14.02 -8.70 -8.23
CA VAL A 90 13.04 -7.62 -8.41
C VAL A 90 13.52 -6.35 -7.70
N LYS A 91 13.41 -5.22 -8.41
CA LYS A 91 13.82 -3.92 -7.87
C LYS A 91 12.76 -3.35 -6.93
N GLU A 92 13.23 -2.88 -5.77
CA GLU A 92 12.44 -2.12 -4.81
C GLU A 92 12.56 -0.61 -5.03
N TYR A 93 11.46 0.09 -4.79
CA TYR A 93 11.33 1.54 -4.85
C TYR A 93 10.80 2.05 -3.51
N VAL A 94 11.45 3.08 -2.96
CA VAL A 94 11.04 3.76 -1.73
C VAL A 94 10.54 5.15 -2.07
N LEU A 95 9.43 5.53 -1.45
CA LEU A 95 8.78 6.82 -1.60
C LEU A 95 8.85 7.55 -0.25
N ASP A 96 9.93 8.30 -0.02
CA ASP A 96 10.19 8.95 1.28
C ASP A 96 9.06 9.89 1.72
N ARG A 97 8.50 10.68 0.79
CA ARG A 97 7.39 11.60 1.10
C ARG A 97 6.12 10.89 1.56
N ALA A 98 5.88 9.68 1.05
CA ALA A 98 4.71 8.88 1.40
C ALA A 98 5.01 7.88 2.53
N ILE A 99 6.28 7.78 2.97
CA ILE A 99 6.78 6.73 3.88
C ILE A 99 6.26 5.36 3.42
N ALA A 100 6.47 5.04 2.15
CA ALA A 100 5.93 3.85 1.52
C ALA A 100 6.95 3.21 0.58
N SER A 101 6.72 1.95 0.23
CA SER A 101 7.59 1.21 -0.67
C SER A 101 6.80 0.23 -1.53
N TYR A 102 7.37 -0.11 -2.68
CA TYR A 102 6.83 -1.14 -3.55
C TYR A 102 7.97 -1.79 -4.35
N SER A 103 7.79 -3.03 -4.76
CA SER A 103 8.65 -3.71 -5.73
C SER A 103 7.97 -3.74 -7.08
N TYR A 104 8.73 -3.64 -8.16
CA TYR A 104 8.19 -3.76 -9.51
C TYR A 104 9.04 -4.66 -10.38
N ASP A 105 8.43 -5.73 -10.88
CA ASP A 105 9.01 -6.67 -11.82
C ASP A 105 8.57 -6.32 -13.24
N LEU A 106 9.53 -5.90 -14.07
CA LEU A 106 9.31 -5.52 -15.46
C LEU A 106 8.99 -6.71 -16.36
N THR A 107 9.47 -7.91 -16.02
CA THR A 107 9.33 -9.12 -16.85
C THR A 107 7.88 -9.60 -16.84
N VAL A 108 7.29 -9.63 -15.65
CA VAL A 108 5.89 -10.08 -15.46
C VAL A 108 4.91 -8.91 -15.28
N ARG A 109 5.39 -7.66 -15.36
CA ARG A 109 4.60 -6.43 -15.17
C ARG A 109 3.79 -6.46 -13.88
N MET A 110 4.45 -6.82 -12.78
CA MET A 110 3.85 -6.98 -11.46
C MET A 110 4.40 -5.95 -10.49
N LEU A 111 3.50 -5.22 -9.84
CA LEU A 111 3.83 -4.34 -8.72
C LEU A 111 3.33 -4.96 -7.42
N THR A 112 4.20 -5.02 -6.41
CA THR A 112 3.81 -5.42 -5.05
C THR A 112 4.06 -4.27 -4.09
N SER A 113 3.01 -3.78 -3.43
CA SER A 113 3.08 -2.73 -2.40
C SER A 113 3.29 -3.37 -1.04
N TYR A 114 4.36 -3.00 -0.32
CA TYR A 114 4.72 -3.57 0.98
C TYR A 114 5.75 -2.68 1.70
N THR A 115 6.05 -2.99 2.96
CA THR A 115 6.83 -2.09 3.83
C THR A 115 8.03 -2.78 4.48
N PRO A 116 9.19 -2.94 3.83
CA PRO A 116 10.40 -3.40 4.52
C PRO A 116 11.29 -2.23 4.92
N ARG A 117 11.64 -1.37 3.96
CA ARG A 117 12.65 -0.33 4.14
C ARG A 117 12.11 0.91 4.84
N SER A 118 10.81 1.18 4.70
CA SER A 118 10.15 2.29 5.37
C SER A 118 9.72 1.96 6.82
N MET A 119 9.92 0.74 7.32
CA MET A 119 9.55 0.36 8.70
C MET A 119 10.21 1.25 9.75
N GLY A 120 11.51 1.54 9.62
CA GLY A 120 12.20 2.45 10.54
C GLY A 120 11.62 3.86 10.54
N GLN A 121 11.29 4.40 9.35
CA GLN A 121 10.65 5.71 9.22
C GLN A 121 9.25 5.74 9.86
N LYS A 122 8.50 4.64 9.75
CA LYS A 122 7.18 4.47 10.37
C LYS A 122 7.26 4.41 11.89
N VAL A 123 8.17 3.60 12.43
CA VAL A 123 8.39 3.52 13.88
C VAL A 123 8.84 4.88 14.43
N HIS A 124 9.74 5.57 13.73
CA HIS A 124 10.14 6.93 14.10
C HIS A 124 8.95 7.90 14.10
N TYR A 125 8.09 7.85 13.09
CA TYR A 125 6.86 8.65 13.04
C TYR A 125 5.98 8.41 14.27
N ILE A 126 5.71 7.14 14.60
CA ILE A 126 4.89 6.72 15.73
C ILE A 126 5.47 7.21 17.06
N ALA A 127 6.78 7.02 17.27
CA ALA A 127 7.48 7.48 18.46
C ALA A 127 7.47 9.01 18.59
N SER A 128 7.76 9.74 17.50
CA SER A 128 7.80 11.20 17.48
C SER A 128 6.45 11.86 17.78
N ARG A 129 5.35 11.11 17.59
CA ARG A 129 3.98 11.56 17.79
C ARG A 129 3.38 11.05 19.12
N GLY A 130 4.16 10.33 19.92
CA GLY A 130 3.71 9.77 21.20
C GLY A 130 2.56 8.77 21.03
N LEU A 131 2.53 8.03 19.92
CA LEU A 131 1.48 7.05 19.66
C LEU A 131 1.69 5.77 20.50
N GLY A 132 0.61 5.03 20.73
CA GLY A 132 0.58 3.84 21.58
C GLY A 132 1.39 2.64 21.09
N GLY A 133 1.93 2.70 19.88
CA GLY A 133 2.83 1.70 19.31
C GLY A 133 2.36 1.16 17.97
N VAL A 134 2.72 -0.09 17.72
CA VAL A 134 2.55 -0.78 16.43
C VAL A 134 1.85 -2.12 16.60
N MET A 135 1.01 -2.47 15.63
CA MET A 135 0.32 -3.76 15.50
C MET A 135 0.50 -4.31 14.09
#